data_AF-A0A1A8SFI7-F1
#
_entry.id   AF-A0A1A8SFI7-F1
#
_cell.length_a   1.000
_cell.length_b   1.000
_cell.length_c   1.000
_cell.angle_alpha   90.00
_cell.angle_beta   90.00
_cell.angle_gamma   90.00
#
_symmetry.space_group_name_H-M   'P 1'
#
loop_
_entity.id
_entity.type
_entity.pdbx_description
1 polymer ?
#
loop_
_entity_poly.entity_id
_entity_poly.type
_entity_poly.pdbx_seq_one_letter_code
_entity_poly.pdbx_strand_id
1 'polypeptide(L)'
;MLSGPPAVMATLEGCRCRGASARNNNSILYSILKSDSFVTPEAHQQHSHHHTLQHLHQKTPSSSSSSSAPASLQELRQQQACSCGSTRRRGVLRAPQVTCKAASAVLVKTLRFVKNVPCFRELPEDDQLMLIRSGWAPLLVLGLAQDRVDFDTTETVEPSMLQRILTGVPERQSEAVTGQSRAAVGVSVVDIEAIKAFLKKCWSVDISTKEYAYLKGAVLFNPDLEGLRCLHYIQSLRREAHQALNEHVRLIHRDDTTRFAKLLIALSMLRAISPPVVAQLFFRPVIGTVNIEEVLMEMFYGK
;
A
#
# COMPACT_ATOMS: atom_id res chain seq x y z
N MET A 1 0.84 -13.28 61.85
CA MET A 1 -0.06 -12.54 60.95
C MET A 1 0.70 -11.34 60.42
N LEU A 2 0.79 -11.26 59.10
CA LEU A 2 1.67 -10.39 58.32
C LEU A 2 1.12 -8.95 58.29
N SER A 3 1.99 -7.96 58.53
CA SER A 3 1.71 -6.55 58.20
C SER A 3 2.66 -6.14 57.08
N GLY A 4 2.12 -5.87 55.89
CA GLY A 4 2.86 -5.59 54.66
C GLY A 4 3.36 -4.14 54.56
N PRO A 5 4.28 -3.84 53.62
CA PRO A 5 4.86 -2.52 53.47
C PRO A 5 3.92 -1.56 52.68
N PRO A 6 4.08 -0.24 52.82
CA PRO A 6 3.25 0.73 52.11
C PRO A 6 3.64 0.82 50.64
N ALA A 7 2.61 0.95 49.79
CA ALA A 7 2.72 1.09 48.36
C ALA A 7 3.44 2.39 47.96
N VAL A 8 4.45 2.25 47.10
CA VAL A 8 5.10 3.36 46.40
C VAL A 8 4.14 3.87 45.33
N MET A 9 3.58 5.07 45.54
CA MET A 9 2.85 5.82 44.51
C MET A 9 3.82 6.22 43.40
N ALA A 10 3.78 5.50 42.28
CA ALA A 10 4.36 5.96 41.03
C ALA A 10 3.50 7.12 40.51
N THR A 11 4.06 8.32 40.49
CA THR A 11 3.49 9.49 39.83
C THR A 11 3.47 9.24 38.33
N LEU A 12 2.27 9.02 37.77
CA LEU A 12 2.01 9.08 36.34
C LEU A 12 2.23 10.53 35.87
N GLU A 13 3.38 10.81 35.26
CA GLU A 13 3.57 12.01 34.46
C GLU A 13 2.59 11.96 33.28
N GLY A 14 1.49 12.70 33.40
CA GLY A 14 0.50 12.84 32.36
C GLY A 14 1.09 13.51 31.13
N CYS A 15 1.05 12.82 29.99
CA CYS A 15 1.26 13.43 28.68
C CYS A 15 0.28 14.61 28.52
N ARG A 16 0.80 15.84 28.51
CA ARG A 16 0.05 17.03 28.09
C ARG A 16 -0.08 17.05 26.56
N CYS A 17 -0.77 16.08 25.96
CA CYS A 17 -1.29 16.27 24.61
C CYS A 17 -2.43 17.31 24.79
N ARG A 18 -2.18 18.59 24.43
CA ARG A 18 -3.19 19.67 24.54
C ARG A 18 -4.47 19.20 23.85
N GLY A 19 -5.52 18.98 24.64
CA GLY A 19 -6.84 18.63 24.13
C GLY A 19 -7.36 19.74 23.23
N ALA A 20 -7.45 19.47 21.93
CA ALA A 20 -8.18 20.30 20.99
C ALA A 20 -9.68 20.10 21.23
N SER A 21 -10.23 20.85 22.20
CA SER A 21 -11.67 21.04 22.35
C SER A 21 -11.97 22.54 22.30
N ALA A 22 -12.12 23.07 21.09
CA ALA A 22 -12.84 24.30 20.81
C ALA A 22 -13.29 24.30 19.34
N ARG A 23 -14.60 24.38 19.13
CA ARG A 23 -15.28 24.48 17.83
C ARG A 23 -14.77 25.69 17.03
N ASN A 24 -14.34 25.51 15.76
CA ASN A 24 -14.84 26.24 14.58
C ASN A 24 -14.14 25.80 13.25
N ASN A 25 -14.88 25.13 12.37
CA ASN A 25 -14.98 25.26 10.90
C ASN A 25 -13.77 25.57 10.00
N ASN A 26 -12.59 24.98 10.23
CA ASN A 26 -11.61 24.67 9.18
C ASN A 26 -10.57 23.72 9.79
N SER A 27 -10.65 22.42 9.47
CA SER A 27 -9.67 21.44 9.96
C SER A 27 -8.25 21.93 9.62
N ILE A 28 -7.38 21.96 10.63
CA ILE A 28 -5.99 22.40 10.50
C ILE A 28 -5.28 21.48 9.49
N LEU A 29 -5.55 20.17 9.55
CA LEU A 29 -5.12 19.19 8.55
C LEU A 29 -5.60 19.55 7.14
N TYR A 30 -6.87 19.95 6.98
CA TYR A 30 -7.41 20.37 5.68
C TYR A 30 -6.67 21.58 5.09
N SER A 31 -6.37 22.58 5.92
CA SER A 31 -5.68 23.81 5.50
C SER A 31 -4.21 23.54 5.12
N ILE A 32 -3.56 22.63 5.84
CA ILE A 32 -2.15 22.28 5.65
C ILE A 32 -1.97 21.39 4.41
N LEU A 33 -2.79 20.34 4.25
CA LEU A 33 -2.75 19.46 3.07
C LEU A 33 -3.14 20.20 1.78
N LYS A 34 -3.83 21.34 1.89
CA LYS A 34 -4.14 22.24 0.77
C LYS A 34 -2.92 23.03 0.28
N SER A 35 -1.97 23.37 1.16
CA SER A 35 -0.82 24.24 0.85
C SER A 35 0.39 23.50 0.24
N ASP A 36 0.57 22.20 0.48
CA ASP A 36 1.74 21.43 0.01
C ASP A 36 1.61 20.89 -1.43
N SER A 37 0.67 21.42 -2.23
CA SER A 37 0.62 21.16 -3.66
C SER A 37 1.73 21.94 -4.38
N PHE A 38 2.98 21.49 -4.27
CA PHE A 38 4.08 22.05 -5.05
C PHE A 38 3.82 21.85 -6.55
N VAL A 39 3.96 22.96 -7.26
CA VAL A 39 3.68 23.23 -8.67
C VAL A 39 4.32 22.21 -9.62
N THR A 40 3.50 21.61 -10.49
CA THR A 40 3.91 21.13 -11.81
C THR A 40 3.12 21.90 -12.86
N PRO A 41 3.74 22.48 -13.90
CA PRO A 41 3.02 23.26 -14.89
C PRO A 41 2.15 22.33 -15.77
N GLU A 42 0.84 22.58 -15.77
CA GLU A 42 -0.13 21.91 -16.63
C GLU A 42 0.05 22.36 -18.09
N ALA A 43 0.27 21.40 -19.00
CA ALA A 43 0.06 21.61 -20.43
C ALA A 43 -1.35 21.13 -20.80
N HIS A 44 -2.19 22.08 -21.20
CA HIS A 44 -3.52 21.84 -21.76
C HIS A 44 -3.42 21.15 -23.13
N GLN A 45 -4.21 20.11 -23.38
CA GLN A 45 -4.66 19.84 -24.76
C GLN A 45 -6.05 19.22 -24.83
N GLN A 46 -6.85 19.81 -25.72
CA GLN A 46 -8.28 19.64 -25.94
C GLN A 46 -8.62 18.47 -26.89
N HIS A 47 -9.83 17.92 -26.68
CA HIS A 47 -10.81 17.40 -27.66
C HIS A 47 -10.44 16.27 -28.65
N SER A 48 -11.25 15.21 -28.70
CA SER A 48 -12.33 15.10 -29.70
C SER A 48 -13.21 13.85 -29.49
N HIS A 49 -14.52 14.03 -29.66
CA HIS A 49 -15.57 13.02 -29.73
C HIS A 49 -15.53 12.23 -31.04
N HIS A 50 -15.88 10.95 -31.00
CA HIS A 50 -16.44 10.29 -32.18
C HIS A 50 -17.61 9.37 -31.84
N HIS A 51 -18.73 9.65 -32.50
CA HIS A 51 -20.03 8.98 -32.49
C HIS A 51 -20.10 8.16 -33.77
N THR A 52 -20.53 6.89 -33.74
CA THR A 52 -21.21 6.24 -34.89
C THR A 52 -22.09 5.09 -34.38
N LEU A 53 -23.32 5.04 -34.89
CA LEU A 53 -24.43 4.12 -34.62
C LEU A 53 -24.51 2.99 -35.67
N GLN A 54 -25.41 2.03 -35.39
CA GLN A 54 -26.11 1.06 -36.29
C GLN A 54 -25.52 -0.37 -36.33
N HIS A 55 -26.30 -1.47 -36.36
CA HIS A 55 -27.75 -1.69 -36.39
C HIS A 55 -28.09 -3.12 -35.91
N LEU A 56 -29.38 -3.29 -35.59
CA LEU A 56 -30.20 -4.45 -35.19
C LEU A 56 -29.79 -5.86 -35.66
N HIS A 57 -30.13 -6.87 -34.84
CA HIS A 57 -31.16 -7.87 -35.17
C HIS A 57 -31.72 -8.61 -33.94
N GLN A 58 -33.05 -8.64 -33.85
CA GLN A 58 -33.88 -9.42 -32.93
C GLN A 58 -33.88 -10.92 -33.31
N LYS A 59 -34.03 -11.79 -32.29
CA LYS A 59 -35.08 -12.82 -32.24
C LYS A 59 -35.03 -13.59 -30.92
N THR A 60 -36.10 -13.47 -30.12
CA THR A 60 -36.57 -14.52 -29.20
C THR A 60 -37.36 -15.56 -30.00
N PRO A 61 -37.46 -16.82 -29.53
CA PRO A 61 -38.64 -17.17 -28.74
C PRO A 61 -38.42 -18.19 -27.57
N SER A 62 -39.34 -18.03 -26.61
CA SER A 62 -39.95 -18.94 -25.61
C SER A 62 -39.52 -20.41 -25.41
N SER A 63 -39.33 -20.73 -24.12
CA SER A 63 -39.84 -21.87 -23.31
C SER A 63 -39.72 -23.32 -23.80
N SER A 64 -39.06 -24.17 -22.98
CA SER A 64 -39.70 -25.32 -22.30
C SER A 64 -38.69 -26.14 -21.49
N SER A 65 -39.14 -26.62 -20.34
CA SER A 65 -38.52 -27.56 -19.40
C SER A 65 -38.20 -28.94 -19.99
N SER A 66 -37.07 -29.54 -19.60
CA SER A 66 -37.02 -30.99 -19.26
C SER A 66 -35.66 -31.38 -18.66
N SER A 67 -35.75 -32.08 -17.53
CA SER A 67 -34.71 -32.85 -16.86
C SER A 67 -34.25 -34.06 -17.68
N SER A 68 -32.94 -34.24 -17.83
CA SER A 68 -32.28 -35.56 -17.84
C SER A 68 -30.74 -35.42 -17.89
N ALA A 69 -30.06 -35.99 -16.90
CA ALA A 69 -28.69 -36.50 -17.03
C ALA A 69 -28.79 -38.00 -17.43
N PRO A 70 -27.71 -38.73 -17.80
CA PRO A 70 -26.28 -38.41 -17.64
C PRO A 70 -25.34 -38.83 -18.80
N ALA A 71 -24.03 -38.71 -18.54
CA ALA A 71 -22.91 -39.47 -19.11
C ALA A 71 -22.22 -38.95 -20.39
N SER A 72 -21.16 -38.17 -20.19
CA SER A 72 -19.89 -38.26 -20.95
C SER A 72 -18.77 -37.57 -20.16
N LEU A 73 -18.26 -38.28 -19.15
CA LEU A 73 -17.10 -37.90 -18.34
C LEU A 73 -15.80 -38.29 -19.06
N GLN A 74 -15.38 -37.60 -20.13
CA GLN A 74 -14.02 -37.86 -20.61
C GLN A 74 -13.31 -36.81 -21.47
N GLU A 75 -13.53 -35.49 -21.30
CA GLU A 75 -12.65 -34.55 -22.03
C GLU A 75 -12.50 -33.14 -21.45
N LEU A 76 -12.79 -32.97 -20.16
CA LEU A 76 -12.32 -31.81 -19.40
C LEU A 76 -11.35 -32.30 -18.34
N ARG A 77 -10.14 -32.65 -18.77
CA ARG A 77 -8.97 -32.65 -17.89
C ARG A 77 -8.65 -31.19 -17.61
N GLN A 78 -9.53 -30.57 -16.83
CA GLN A 78 -9.35 -29.29 -16.17
C GLN A 78 -7.95 -29.35 -15.56
N GLN A 79 -7.08 -28.47 -16.04
CA GLN A 79 -5.86 -28.11 -15.35
C GLN A 79 -6.28 -27.44 -14.04
N GLN A 80 -6.66 -28.26 -13.05
CA GLN A 80 -6.74 -27.85 -11.67
C GLN A 80 -5.30 -27.54 -11.26
N ALA A 81 -4.94 -26.26 -11.38
CA ALA A 81 -3.75 -25.72 -10.76
C ALA A 81 -3.83 -26.09 -9.27
N CYS A 82 -3.02 -27.05 -8.85
CA CYS A 82 -2.92 -27.39 -7.44
C CYS A 82 -2.52 -26.13 -6.67
N SER A 83 -3.20 -25.86 -5.56
CA SER A 83 -2.97 -24.70 -4.68
C SER A 83 -1.54 -24.63 -4.12
N CYS A 84 -0.72 -25.66 -4.33
CA CYS A 84 0.70 -25.72 -3.95
C CYS A 84 1.66 -25.10 -4.99
N GLY A 85 1.20 -24.80 -6.21
CA GLY A 85 2.01 -24.21 -7.27
C GLY A 85 2.16 -22.69 -7.17
N SER A 86 1.13 -22.00 -6.69
CA SER A 86 1.08 -20.53 -6.60
C SER A 86 2.11 -19.97 -5.61
N THR A 87 2.40 -20.71 -4.53
CA THR A 87 3.39 -20.35 -3.51
C THR A 87 4.85 -20.57 -3.96
N ARG A 88 5.08 -21.23 -5.10
CA ARG A 88 6.43 -21.46 -5.66
C ARG A 88 6.81 -20.49 -6.77
N ARG A 89 5.84 -19.81 -7.37
CA ARG A 89 6.13 -18.83 -8.43
C ARG A 89 6.64 -17.55 -7.79
N ARG A 90 7.88 -17.21 -8.12
CA ARG A 90 8.48 -15.95 -7.70
C ARG A 90 8.71 -15.06 -8.91
N GLY A 91 8.54 -13.76 -8.72
CA GLY A 91 8.85 -12.75 -9.69
C GLY A 91 10.02 -11.89 -9.23
N VAL A 92 10.80 -11.44 -10.21
CA VAL A 92 11.81 -10.39 -10.05
C VAL A 92 11.49 -9.25 -11.00
N LEU A 93 11.91 -8.03 -10.67
CA LEU A 93 11.75 -6.87 -11.55
C LEU A 93 12.51 -7.09 -12.86
N ARG A 94 11.87 -6.81 -14.00
CA ARG A 94 12.51 -6.89 -15.33
C ARG A 94 13.60 -5.82 -15.49
N ALA A 95 13.38 -4.62 -14.94
CA ALA A 95 14.31 -3.50 -14.99
C ALA A 95 14.57 -2.96 -13.57
N PRO A 96 15.29 -3.69 -12.69
CA PRO A 96 15.46 -3.31 -11.28
C PRO A 96 16.03 -1.90 -11.12
N GLN A 97 17.04 -1.53 -11.92
CA GLN A 97 17.69 -0.21 -11.79
C GLN A 97 16.73 0.97 -12.01
N VAL A 98 15.82 0.85 -12.99
CA VAL A 98 14.86 1.91 -13.32
C VAL A 98 13.75 1.96 -12.27
N THR A 99 13.13 0.82 -11.99
CA THR A 99 11.99 0.74 -11.07
C THR A 99 12.41 1.06 -9.63
N CYS A 100 13.54 0.54 -9.16
CA CYS A 100 14.02 0.82 -7.81
C CYS A 100 14.41 2.30 -7.65
N LYS A 101 15.05 2.91 -8.66
CA LYS A 101 15.35 4.37 -8.64
C LYS A 101 14.06 5.20 -8.54
N ALA A 102 13.02 4.85 -9.30
CA ALA A 102 11.73 5.51 -9.21
C ALA A 102 11.10 5.32 -7.81
N ALA A 103 11.12 4.11 -7.27
CA ALA A 103 10.59 3.82 -5.93
C ALA A 103 11.36 4.59 -4.84
N SER A 104 12.69 4.68 -4.92
CA SER A 104 13.50 5.50 -4.01
C SER A 104 13.14 6.99 -4.10
N ALA A 105 12.92 7.52 -5.31
CA ALA A 105 12.50 8.91 -5.50
C ALA A 105 11.12 9.18 -4.87
N VAL A 106 10.17 8.25 -5.03
CA VAL A 106 8.85 8.33 -4.37
C VAL A 106 9.01 8.24 -2.86
N LEU A 107 9.88 7.38 -2.35
CA LEU A 107 10.12 7.26 -0.91
C LEU A 107 10.63 8.57 -0.31
N VAL A 108 11.59 9.25 -0.97
CA VAL A 108 12.07 10.57 -0.55
C VAL A 108 10.93 11.60 -0.53
N LYS A 109 10.08 11.62 -1.56
CA LYS A 109 8.89 12.50 -1.60
C LYS A 109 7.93 12.19 -0.45
N THR A 110 7.69 10.92 -0.16
CA THR A 110 6.84 10.46 0.95
C THR A 110 7.40 10.90 2.30
N LEU A 111 8.69 10.70 2.57
CA LEU A 111 9.30 11.14 3.83
C LEU A 111 9.26 12.67 3.95
N ARG A 112 9.51 13.40 2.86
CA ARG A 112 9.38 14.87 2.85
C ARG A 112 7.96 15.31 3.17
N PHE A 113 6.95 14.67 2.57
CA PHE A 113 5.55 14.92 2.90
C PHE A 113 5.32 14.75 4.40
N VAL A 114 5.69 13.61 4.98
CA VAL A 114 5.51 13.34 6.43
C VAL A 114 6.22 14.39 7.29
N LYS A 115 7.48 14.71 7.01
CA LYS A 115 8.25 15.75 7.73
C LYS A 115 7.57 17.12 7.70
N ASN A 116 6.88 17.45 6.62
CA ASN A 116 6.26 18.75 6.42
C ASN A 116 4.86 18.86 7.04
N VAL A 117 4.25 17.75 7.50
CA VAL A 117 2.95 17.78 8.18
C VAL A 117 3.12 18.38 9.60
N PRO A 118 2.61 19.59 9.90
CA PRO A 118 2.78 20.25 11.20
C PRO A 118 2.22 19.45 12.38
N CYS A 119 1.00 18.89 12.26
CA CYS A 119 0.41 18.07 13.31
C CYS A 119 1.16 16.76 13.57
N PHE A 120 1.94 16.27 12.59
CA PHE A 120 2.86 15.16 12.80
C PHE A 120 4.08 15.58 13.62
N ARG A 121 4.62 16.78 13.37
CA ARG A 121 5.78 17.33 14.09
C ARG A 121 5.48 17.63 15.56
N GLU A 122 4.22 17.82 15.91
CA GLU A 122 3.76 18.00 17.30
C GLU A 122 3.73 16.70 18.11
N LEU A 123 3.80 15.54 17.44
CA LEU A 123 3.82 14.25 18.13
C LEU A 123 5.15 14.02 18.85
N PRO A 124 5.15 13.30 19.98
CA PRO A 124 6.39 12.83 20.59
C PRO A 124 7.22 11.97 19.61
N GLU A 125 8.55 12.03 19.69
CA GLU A 125 9.44 11.33 18.74
C GLU A 125 9.18 9.82 18.67
N ASP A 126 8.91 9.16 19.79
CA ASP A 126 8.58 7.72 19.79
C ASP A 126 7.29 7.42 19.00
N ASP A 127 6.29 8.30 19.07
CA ASP A 127 5.03 8.15 18.31
C ASP A 127 5.30 8.41 16.82
N GLN A 128 6.12 9.41 16.48
CA GLN A 128 6.54 9.66 15.09
C GLN A 128 7.24 8.44 14.49
N LEU A 129 8.18 7.86 15.25
CA LEU A 129 8.94 6.68 14.87
C LEU A 129 8.03 5.47 14.61
N MET A 130 7.06 5.22 15.51
CA MET A 130 6.08 4.13 15.36
C MET A 130 5.21 4.31 14.11
N LEU A 131 4.74 5.54 13.85
CA LEU A 131 3.92 5.84 12.67
C LEU A 131 4.71 5.71 11.36
N ILE A 132 5.98 6.12 11.32
CA ILE A 132 6.82 5.99 10.12
C ILE A 132 7.15 4.51 9.87
N ARG A 133 7.59 3.77 10.89
CA ARG A 133 7.93 2.34 10.76
C ARG A 133 6.76 1.48 10.29
N SER A 134 5.54 1.78 10.76
CA SER A 134 4.35 1.05 10.30
C SER A 134 3.79 1.57 8.97
N GLY A 135 3.93 2.87 8.70
CA GLY A 135 3.28 3.55 7.57
C GLY A 135 4.10 3.64 6.28
N TRP A 136 5.43 3.45 6.32
CA TRP A 136 6.28 3.73 5.16
C TRP A 136 5.90 2.94 3.90
N ALA A 137 5.61 1.64 4.04
CA ALA A 137 5.30 0.77 2.92
C ALA A 137 3.95 1.12 2.24
N PRO A 138 2.82 1.21 2.97
CA PRO A 138 1.56 1.62 2.34
C PRO A 138 1.62 3.05 1.80
N LEU A 139 2.32 3.98 2.46
CA LEU A 139 2.51 5.35 1.94
C LEU A 139 3.36 5.37 0.67
N LEU A 140 4.41 4.55 0.59
CA LEU A 140 5.21 4.40 -0.62
C LEU A 140 4.37 3.86 -1.76
N VAL A 141 3.63 2.77 -1.55
CA VAL A 141 2.82 2.14 -2.59
C VAL A 141 1.72 3.08 -3.10
N LEU A 142 1.09 3.84 -2.20
CA LEU A 142 0.16 4.92 -2.56
C LEU A 142 0.87 6.04 -3.36
N GLY A 143 2.13 6.35 -3.02
CA GLY A 143 2.98 7.28 -3.77
C GLY A 143 3.35 6.77 -5.16
N LEU A 144 3.64 5.48 -5.33
CA LEU A 144 3.89 4.85 -6.63
C LEU A 144 2.66 4.99 -7.54
N ALA A 145 1.46 4.80 -6.97
CA ALA A 145 0.21 5.02 -7.70
C ALA A 145 0.06 6.49 -8.14
N GLN A 146 0.34 7.44 -7.24
CA GLN A 146 0.26 8.87 -7.53
C GLN A 146 1.23 9.30 -8.64
N ASP A 147 2.47 8.82 -8.60
CA ASP A 147 3.51 9.12 -9.58
C ASP A 147 3.39 8.27 -10.87
N ARG A 148 2.34 7.45 -10.99
CA ARG A 148 2.07 6.55 -12.13
C ARG A 148 3.26 5.63 -12.46
N VAL A 149 3.95 5.14 -11.41
CA VAL A 149 5.07 4.19 -11.58
C VAL A 149 4.51 2.82 -11.92
N ASP A 150 4.72 2.39 -13.16
CA ASP A 150 4.43 1.02 -13.61
C ASP A 150 5.72 0.18 -13.65
N PHE A 151 5.58 -1.14 -13.51
CA PHE A 151 6.73 -2.03 -13.52
C PHE A 151 6.38 -3.44 -14.03
N ASP A 152 7.34 -4.00 -14.76
CA ASP A 152 7.29 -5.36 -15.25
C ASP A 152 8.07 -6.32 -14.36
N THR A 153 7.61 -7.57 -14.34
CA THR A 153 8.25 -8.65 -13.61
C THR A 153 8.45 -9.86 -14.52
N THR A 154 9.54 -10.58 -14.33
CA THR A 154 9.79 -11.88 -14.95
C THR A 154 9.58 -12.97 -13.92
N GLU A 155 8.78 -13.98 -14.25
CA GLU A 155 8.56 -15.13 -13.39
C GLU A 155 9.75 -16.09 -13.48
N THR A 156 10.25 -16.49 -12.32
CA THR A 156 11.20 -17.58 -12.17
C THR A 156 10.50 -18.72 -11.47
N VAL A 157 10.42 -19.88 -12.13
CA VAL A 157 9.95 -21.11 -11.49
C VAL A 157 11.15 -21.75 -10.83
N GLU A 158 11.26 -21.66 -9.50
CA GLU A 158 12.27 -22.46 -8.79
C GLU A 158 11.92 -23.95 -8.95
N PRO A 159 12.84 -24.79 -9.46
CA PRO A 159 12.59 -26.22 -9.61
C PRO A 159 12.26 -26.81 -8.23
N SER A 160 11.26 -27.69 -8.18
CA SER A 160 10.84 -28.30 -6.93
C SER A 160 12.00 -29.04 -6.25
N MET A 161 11.96 -29.25 -4.93
CA MET A 161 13.02 -30.01 -4.26
C MET A 161 13.18 -31.41 -4.87
N LEU A 162 12.05 -32.05 -5.20
CA LEU A 162 12.03 -33.32 -5.92
C LEU A 162 12.61 -33.19 -7.32
N GLN A 163 12.26 -32.14 -8.06
CA GLN A 163 12.83 -31.90 -9.38
C GLN A 163 14.35 -31.71 -9.30
N ARG A 164 14.86 -30.96 -8.32
CA ARG A 164 16.32 -30.81 -8.11
C ARG A 164 17.01 -32.14 -7.81
N ILE A 165 16.39 -32.98 -6.96
CA ILE A 165 16.89 -34.32 -6.64
C ILE A 165 16.86 -35.23 -7.88
N LEU A 166 15.77 -35.18 -8.66
CA LEU A 166 15.55 -36.04 -9.83
C LEU A 166 16.36 -35.62 -11.06
N THR A 167 16.60 -34.32 -11.26
CA THR A 167 17.37 -33.82 -12.40
C THR A 167 18.87 -33.77 -12.13
N GLY A 168 19.32 -34.15 -10.93
CA GLY A 168 20.74 -34.26 -10.59
C GLY A 168 21.56 -32.99 -10.83
N VAL A 169 20.92 -31.80 -10.81
CA VAL A 169 21.61 -30.53 -11.05
C VAL A 169 22.60 -30.34 -9.89
N PRO A 170 23.92 -30.43 -10.13
CA PRO A 170 24.89 -30.28 -9.07
C PRO A 170 24.80 -28.84 -8.54
N GLU A 171 24.84 -28.68 -7.23
CA GLU A 171 25.17 -27.39 -6.63
C GLU A 171 26.50 -26.94 -7.24
N ARG A 172 26.46 -25.99 -8.19
CA ARG A 172 27.66 -25.21 -8.48
C ARG A 172 28.00 -24.49 -7.19
N GLN A 173 29.03 -25.02 -6.54
CA GLN A 173 29.71 -24.45 -5.39
C GLN A 173 29.97 -22.97 -5.68
N SER A 174 29.14 -22.11 -5.11
CA SER A 174 29.56 -20.76 -4.73
C SER A 174 29.60 -20.77 -3.22
N GLU A 175 30.77 -20.38 -2.76
CA GLU A 175 31.35 -20.59 -1.43
C GLU A 175 30.40 -20.33 -0.28
N ALA A 176 30.55 -21.19 0.73
CA ALA A 176 29.95 -21.02 2.03
C ALA A 176 30.38 -19.69 2.66
N VAL A 177 29.43 -18.77 2.81
CA VAL A 177 29.50 -17.72 3.84
C VAL A 177 28.24 -17.83 4.68
N THR A 178 28.41 -18.52 5.81
CA THR A 178 27.67 -18.39 7.07
C THR A 178 26.14 -18.27 7.02
N GLY A 179 25.45 -19.37 7.33
CA GLY A 179 24.32 -19.42 8.28
C GLY A 179 23.05 -18.62 8.02
N GLN A 180 22.95 -17.83 6.95
CA GLN A 180 21.73 -17.09 6.61
C GLN A 180 20.95 -17.92 5.60
N SER A 181 19.74 -18.31 6.01
CA SER A 181 18.69 -18.87 5.16
C SER A 181 18.79 -18.28 3.76
N ARG A 182 19.08 -19.11 2.74
CA ARG A 182 19.10 -18.72 1.32
C ARG A 182 17.73 -18.13 1.01
N ALA A 183 17.56 -16.83 1.23
CA ALA A 183 16.32 -16.12 0.95
C ALA A 183 16.06 -16.29 -0.54
N ALA A 184 15.02 -17.03 -0.85
CA ALA A 184 14.73 -17.39 -2.22
C ALA A 184 14.64 -16.12 -3.09
N VAL A 185 15.25 -16.18 -4.25
CA VAL A 185 15.39 -15.01 -5.12
C VAL A 185 14.02 -14.62 -5.67
N GLY A 186 13.58 -13.40 -5.39
CA GLY A 186 12.30 -12.85 -5.85
C GLY A 186 11.15 -12.94 -4.83
N VAL A 187 10.03 -12.36 -5.22
CA VAL A 187 8.82 -12.16 -4.39
C VAL A 187 7.69 -13.02 -4.95
N SER A 188 6.77 -13.51 -4.10
CA SER A 188 5.60 -14.29 -4.56
C SER A 188 4.84 -13.55 -5.66
N VAL A 189 4.46 -14.25 -6.73
CA VAL A 189 3.65 -13.65 -7.81
C VAL A 189 2.33 -13.10 -7.29
N VAL A 190 1.72 -13.74 -6.28
CA VAL A 190 0.47 -13.27 -5.66
C VAL A 190 0.66 -11.89 -5.01
N ASP A 191 1.79 -11.68 -4.33
CA ASP A 191 2.08 -10.40 -3.67
C ASP A 191 2.39 -9.30 -4.70
N ILE A 192 3.08 -9.66 -5.79
CA ILE A 192 3.33 -8.76 -6.93
C ILE A 192 1.99 -8.35 -7.58
N GLU A 193 1.09 -9.31 -7.79
CA GLU A 193 -0.23 -9.07 -8.34
C GLU A 193 -1.08 -8.19 -7.42
N ALA A 194 -0.98 -8.35 -6.10
CA ALA A 194 -1.66 -7.48 -5.14
C ALA A 194 -1.21 -6.01 -5.28
N ILE A 195 0.11 -5.76 -5.40
CA ILE A 195 0.65 -4.43 -5.65
C ILE A 195 0.14 -3.89 -6.99
N LYS A 196 0.27 -4.67 -8.08
CA LYS A 196 -0.20 -4.25 -9.41
C LYS A 196 -1.70 -3.98 -9.46
N ALA A 197 -2.50 -4.78 -8.77
CA ALA A 197 -3.95 -4.61 -8.68
C ALA A 197 -4.31 -3.30 -7.95
N PHE A 198 -3.61 -2.99 -6.86
CA PHE A 198 -3.78 -1.71 -6.17
C PHE A 198 -3.44 -0.52 -7.08
N LEU A 199 -2.29 -0.54 -7.76
CA LEU A 199 -1.88 0.54 -8.67
C LEU A 199 -2.93 0.77 -9.76
N LYS A 200 -3.35 -0.30 -10.45
CA LYS A 200 -4.40 -0.26 -11.47
C LYS A 200 -5.73 0.26 -10.91
N LYS A 201 -6.11 -0.14 -9.69
CA LYS A 201 -7.31 0.36 -9.04
C LYS A 201 -7.24 1.87 -8.82
N CYS A 202 -6.15 2.39 -8.25
CA CYS A 202 -5.95 3.83 -8.09
C CYS A 202 -6.03 4.57 -9.43
N TRP A 203 -5.44 4.00 -10.48
CA TRP A 203 -5.44 4.63 -11.80
C TRP A 203 -6.82 4.66 -12.46
N SER A 204 -7.64 3.62 -12.28
CA SER A 204 -9.02 3.57 -12.79
C SER A 204 -10.00 4.48 -12.04
N VAL A 205 -9.73 4.81 -10.77
CA VAL A 205 -10.56 5.74 -9.98
C VAL A 205 -10.23 7.21 -10.31
N ASP A 206 -9.09 7.44 -10.96
CA ASP A 206 -8.53 8.75 -11.28
C ASP A 206 -8.48 9.67 -10.05
N ILE A 207 -7.68 9.24 -9.07
CA ILE A 207 -7.51 9.93 -7.79
C ILE A 207 -6.72 11.23 -8.02
N SER A 208 -7.27 12.36 -7.59
CA SER A 208 -6.62 13.67 -7.70
C SER A 208 -5.51 13.86 -6.67
N THR A 209 -4.63 14.85 -6.90
CA THR A 209 -3.53 15.19 -5.98
C THR A 209 -4.03 15.49 -4.56
N LYS A 210 -5.16 16.20 -4.42
CA LYS A 210 -5.75 16.50 -3.10
C LYS A 210 -6.29 15.26 -2.42
N GLU A 211 -6.96 14.37 -3.15
CA GLU A 211 -7.45 13.12 -2.59
C GLU A 211 -6.29 12.22 -2.14
N TYR A 212 -5.21 12.14 -2.91
CA TYR A 212 -3.99 11.44 -2.46
C TYR A 212 -3.42 12.03 -1.17
N ALA A 213 -3.43 13.35 -1.00
CA ALA A 213 -2.96 13.99 0.24
C ALA A 213 -3.80 13.56 1.45
N TYR A 214 -5.13 13.54 1.32
CA TYR A 214 -6.02 13.05 2.40
C TYR A 214 -5.87 11.56 2.66
N LEU A 215 -5.74 10.74 1.62
CA LEU A 215 -5.51 9.29 1.76
C LEU A 215 -4.16 9.01 2.44
N LYS A 216 -3.10 9.75 2.11
CA LYS A 216 -1.81 9.69 2.81
C LYS A 216 -1.96 10.05 4.28
N GLY A 217 -2.71 11.11 4.61
CA GLY A 217 -3.03 11.43 6.01
C GLY A 217 -3.78 10.30 6.73
N ALA A 218 -4.78 9.70 6.07
CA ALA A 218 -5.55 8.59 6.61
C ALA A 218 -4.72 7.32 6.87
N VAL A 219 -3.67 7.09 6.07
CA VAL A 219 -2.72 5.98 6.25
C VAL A 219 -1.66 6.30 7.30
N LEU A 220 -1.12 7.53 7.28
CA LEU A 220 -0.06 7.98 8.19
C LEU A 220 -0.52 7.95 9.65
N PHE A 221 -1.71 8.47 9.95
CA PHE A 221 -2.23 8.54 11.30
C PHE A 221 -2.94 7.25 11.68
N ASN A 222 -2.17 6.20 11.96
CA ASN A 222 -2.68 4.91 12.38
C ASN A 222 -2.78 4.80 13.93
N PRO A 223 -3.99 4.86 14.52
CA PRO A 223 -4.19 4.69 15.96
C PRO A 223 -4.17 3.23 16.42
N ASP A 224 -4.12 2.27 15.50
CA ASP A 224 -4.20 0.84 15.82
C ASP A 224 -2.83 0.27 16.26
N LEU A 225 -1.81 1.12 16.42
CA LEU A 225 -0.49 0.74 16.89
C LEU A 225 -0.44 0.66 18.42
N GLU A 226 0.12 -0.43 18.92
CA GLU A 226 0.35 -0.62 20.35
C GLU A 226 1.47 0.30 20.86
N GLY A 227 1.30 0.88 22.05
CA GLY A 227 2.33 1.71 22.69
C GLY A 227 2.28 3.21 22.38
N LEU A 228 1.33 3.68 21.57
CA LEU A 228 1.17 5.11 21.26
C LEU A 228 0.84 5.95 22.50
N ARG A 229 1.58 7.05 22.70
CA ARG A 229 1.35 7.98 23.82
C ARG A 229 0.21 8.95 23.57
N CYS A 230 0.11 9.52 22.38
CA CYS A 230 -0.95 10.45 22.00
C CYS A 230 -2.04 9.78 21.13
N LEU A 231 -2.52 8.59 21.54
CA LEU A 231 -3.55 7.81 20.83
C LEU A 231 -4.78 8.65 20.40
N HIS A 232 -5.38 9.40 21.33
CA HIS A 232 -6.58 10.19 21.02
C HIS A 232 -6.33 11.32 20.02
N TYR A 233 -5.13 11.91 20.03
CA TYR A 233 -4.76 12.92 19.05
C TYR A 233 -4.63 12.29 17.66
N ILE A 234 -3.89 11.19 17.54
CA ILE A 234 -3.72 10.44 16.29
C ILE A 234 -5.07 9.97 15.73
N GLN A 235 -5.96 9.46 16.59
CA GLN A 235 -7.33 9.10 16.20
C GLN A 235 -8.10 10.29 15.63
N SER A 236 -7.93 11.48 16.22
CA SER A 236 -8.60 12.71 15.75
C SER A 236 -8.05 13.15 14.40
N LEU A 237 -6.72 13.11 14.22
CA LEU A 237 -6.08 13.40 12.94
C LEU A 237 -6.53 12.43 11.83
N ARG A 238 -6.66 11.13 12.13
CA ARG A 238 -7.20 10.15 11.18
C ARG A 238 -8.64 10.47 10.78
N ARG A 239 -9.50 10.85 11.75
CA ARG A 239 -10.88 11.25 11.47
C ARG A 239 -10.94 12.51 10.61
N GLU A 240 -10.12 13.51 10.91
CA GLU A 240 -10.03 14.74 10.12
C GLU A 240 -9.61 14.47 8.67
N ALA A 241 -8.65 13.59 8.44
CA ALA A 241 -8.25 13.20 7.09
C ALA A 241 -9.41 12.57 6.28
N HIS A 242 -10.19 11.68 6.91
CA HIS A 242 -11.38 11.08 6.27
C HIS A 242 -12.50 12.10 6.04
N GLN A 243 -12.73 12.99 7.00
CA GLN A 243 -13.73 14.04 6.88
C GLN A 243 -13.38 15.01 5.75
N ALA A 244 -12.13 15.48 5.71
CA ALA A 244 -11.62 16.35 4.66
C ALA A 244 -11.74 15.70 3.27
N LEU A 245 -11.46 14.40 3.16
CA LEU A 245 -11.65 13.65 1.93
C LEU A 245 -13.14 13.62 1.51
N ASN A 246 -14.04 13.30 2.43
CA ASN A 246 -15.48 13.22 2.16
C ASN A 246 -16.06 14.59 1.74
N GLU A 247 -15.67 15.66 2.44
CA GLU A 247 -16.05 17.03 2.10
C GLU A 247 -15.53 17.43 0.73
N HIS A 248 -14.26 17.13 0.42
CA HIS A 248 -13.68 17.40 -0.90
C HIS A 248 -14.43 16.67 -2.02
N VAL A 249 -14.70 15.37 -1.84
CA VAL A 249 -15.46 14.55 -2.79
C VAL A 249 -16.85 15.14 -3.02
N ARG A 250 -17.58 15.50 -1.95
CA ARG A 250 -18.91 16.12 -2.06
C ARG A 250 -18.89 17.47 -2.76
N LEU A 251 -17.82 18.23 -2.62
CA LEU A 251 -17.69 19.55 -3.24
C LEU A 251 -17.35 19.47 -4.74
N ILE A 252 -16.40 18.61 -5.10
CA ILE A 252 -15.84 18.52 -6.47
C ILE A 252 -16.57 17.50 -7.34
N HIS A 253 -17.00 16.36 -6.76
CA HIS A 253 -17.60 15.23 -7.48
C HIS A 253 -19.05 15.03 -7.05
N ARG A 254 -19.87 16.09 -7.18
CA ARG A 254 -21.28 16.12 -6.73
C ARG A 254 -22.13 15.01 -7.32
N ASP A 255 -21.86 14.63 -8.57
CA ASP A 255 -22.63 13.63 -9.30
C ASP A 255 -22.16 12.18 -9.07
N ASP A 256 -20.96 11.98 -8.49
CA ASP A 256 -20.47 10.64 -8.12
C ASP A 256 -20.60 10.41 -6.61
N THR A 257 -21.83 10.09 -6.19
CA THR A 257 -22.16 9.77 -4.79
C THR A 257 -21.39 8.55 -4.24
N THR A 258 -20.80 7.74 -5.13
CA THR A 258 -20.04 6.53 -4.77
C THR A 258 -18.54 6.75 -4.68
N ARG A 259 -18.02 7.93 -5.08
CA ARG A 259 -16.58 8.19 -5.16
C ARG A 259 -15.86 7.99 -3.84
N PHE A 260 -16.41 8.50 -2.74
CA PHE A 260 -15.83 8.32 -1.41
C PHE A 260 -15.66 6.83 -1.07
N ALA A 261 -16.68 6.01 -1.33
CA ALA A 261 -16.61 4.56 -1.13
C ALA A 261 -15.56 3.90 -2.05
N LYS A 262 -15.48 4.30 -3.33
CA LYS A 262 -14.45 3.80 -4.27
C LYS A 262 -13.04 4.07 -3.77
N LEU A 263 -12.80 5.26 -3.20
CA LEU A 263 -11.50 5.65 -2.63
C LEU A 263 -11.16 4.82 -1.38
N LEU A 264 -12.12 4.59 -0.48
CA LEU A 264 -11.90 3.74 0.69
C LEU A 264 -11.68 2.27 0.33
N ILE A 265 -12.34 1.77 -0.72
CA ILE A 265 -12.10 0.43 -1.28
C ILE A 265 -10.69 0.33 -1.86
N ALA A 266 -10.23 1.35 -2.60
CA ALA A 266 -8.85 1.38 -3.08
C ALA A 266 -7.85 1.38 -1.91
N LEU A 267 -8.11 2.18 -0.87
CA LEU A 267 -7.26 2.26 0.31
C LEU A 267 -7.19 0.94 1.09
N SER A 268 -8.30 0.21 1.20
CA SER A 268 -8.35 -1.06 1.93
C SER A 268 -7.54 -2.18 1.27
N MET A 269 -7.31 -2.12 -0.05
CA MET A 269 -6.44 -3.07 -0.76
C MET A 269 -4.99 -3.02 -0.27
N LEU A 270 -4.53 -1.89 0.29
CA LEU A 270 -3.18 -1.78 0.89
C LEU A 270 -2.97 -2.81 2.01
N ARG A 271 -4.04 -3.29 2.67
CA ARG A 271 -3.95 -4.30 3.73
C ARG A 271 -3.44 -5.65 3.24
N ALA A 272 -3.54 -5.93 1.94
CA ALA A 272 -3.02 -7.15 1.34
C ALA A 272 -1.52 -7.06 0.98
N ILE A 273 -0.91 -5.88 1.10
CA ILE A 273 0.47 -5.63 0.68
C ILE A 273 1.34 -5.54 1.93
N SER A 274 2.25 -6.50 2.09
CA SER A 274 3.12 -6.54 3.28
C SER A 274 4.38 -5.66 3.11
N PRO A 275 4.84 -4.95 4.16
CA PRO A 275 6.08 -4.18 4.11
C PRO A 275 7.32 -4.98 3.68
N PRO A 276 7.53 -6.24 4.14
CA PRO A 276 8.67 -7.05 3.70
C PRO A 276 8.68 -7.34 2.20
N VAL A 277 7.50 -7.57 1.59
CA VAL A 277 7.34 -7.75 0.14
C VAL A 277 7.77 -6.49 -0.60
N VAL A 278 7.34 -5.32 -0.15
CA VAL A 278 7.71 -4.02 -0.73
C VAL A 278 9.22 -3.79 -0.62
N ALA A 279 9.81 -4.07 0.55
CA ALA A 279 11.25 -3.99 0.78
C ALA A 279 12.03 -4.91 -0.17
N GLN A 280 11.60 -6.17 -0.27
CA GLN A 280 12.25 -7.17 -1.10
C GLN A 280 12.15 -6.86 -2.59
N LEU A 281 11.00 -6.35 -3.05
CA LEU A 281 10.78 -6.05 -4.47
C LEU A 281 11.52 -4.78 -4.91
N PHE A 282 11.40 -3.68 -4.15
CA PHE A 282 11.83 -2.36 -4.62
C PHE A 282 13.16 -1.88 -4.05
N PHE A 283 13.63 -2.40 -2.92
CA PHE A 283 14.83 -1.87 -2.26
C PHE A 283 15.96 -2.89 -2.17
N ARG A 284 15.67 -4.18 -1.97
CA ARG A 284 16.70 -5.24 -1.92
C ARG A 284 17.64 -5.24 -3.15
N PRO A 285 17.20 -4.96 -4.39
CA PRO A 285 18.12 -4.86 -5.52
C PRO A 285 19.15 -3.72 -5.42
N VAL A 286 18.90 -2.71 -4.58
CA VAL A 286 19.74 -1.51 -4.42
C VAL A 286 20.52 -1.55 -3.11
N ILE A 287 19.87 -1.83 -1.98
CA ILE A 287 20.48 -1.80 -0.65
C ILE A 287 20.91 -3.18 -0.14
N GLY A 288 20.68 -4.25 -0.90
CA GLY A 288 21.07 -5.61 -0.54
C GLY A 288 20.34 -6.12 0.70
N THR A 289 21.11 -6.52 1.72
CA THR A 289 20.61 -7.05 2.99
C THR A 289 20.38 -5.99 4.06
N VAL A 290 20.65 -4.72 3.77
CA VAL A 290 20.44 -3.62 4.73
C VAL A 290 18.95 -3.49 5.06
N ASN A 291 18.64 -3.28 6.33
CA ASN A 291 17.26 -3.07 6.77
C ASN A 291 16.77 -1.71 6.27
N ILE A 292 15.71 -1.71 5.47
CA ILE A 292 15.11 -0.47 4.96
C ILE A 292 14.67 0.46 6.09
N GLU A 293 14.23 -0.06 7.24
CA GLU A 293 13.83 0.79 8.36
C GLU A 293 14.99 1.60 8.93
N GLU A 294 16.21 1.06 8.94
CA GLU A 294 17.41 1.81 9.38
C GLU A 294 17.71 2.95 8.41
N VAL A 295 17.68 2.66 7.10
CA VAL A 295 17.85 3.67 6.04
C VAL A 295 16.77 4.74 6.12
N LEU A 296 15.51 4.36 6.37
CA LEU A 296 14.39 5.29 6.54
C LEU A 296 14.63 6.24 7.71
N MET A 297 15.11 5.72 8.84
CA MET A 297 15.38 6.55 10.01
C MET A 297 16.56 7.49 9.78
N GLU A 298 17.60 7.02 9.10
CA GLU A 298 18.71 7.88 8.69
C GLU A 298 18.24 8.98 7.72
N MET A 299 17.39 8.66 6.74
CA MET A 299 16.83 9.69 5.85
C MET A 299 15.87 10.64 6.56
N PHE A 300 15.19 10.18 7.61
CA PHE A 300 14.20 10.97 8.33
C PHE A 300 14.81 11.90 9.38
N TYR A 301 15.78 11.41 10.16
CA TYR A 301 16.43 12.17 11.23
C TYR A 301 17.84 12.63 10.90
N GLY A 302 18.44 12.08 9.83
CA GLY A 302 19.72 12.54 9.30
C GLY A 302 19.63 13.97 8.80
N LYS A 303 20.73 14.70 9.04
CA LYS A 303 20.90 16.11 8.69
C LYS A 303 21.11 16.31 7.20
#